data_AF-Q5CSF1-F1
#
_entry.id   AF-Q5CSF1-F1
#
_cell.length_a   1.000
_cell.length_b   1.000
_cell.length_c   1.000
_cell.angle_alpha   90.00
_cell.angle_beta   90.00
_cell.angle_gamma   90.00
#
_symmetry.space_group_name_H-M   'P 1'
#
loop_
_entity.id
_entity.type
_entity.pdbx_description
1 polymer ?
#
loop_
_entity_poly.entity_id
_entity_poly.type
_entity_poly.pdbx_seq_one_letter_code
_entity_poly.pdbx_strand_id
1 'polypeptide(L)'
;FFRLIFSEFKLGRNLLKMAKLMKQGRVVVLLNGRYAGKKAVVVNTFESGTKDRPFPFVLVAGVEKAPLKVHKRLSKEKLKKKSTIKPFLKSINMNHVMPTRYVVSDFDIKPLLQGIDMQEADGKKQALRALHLAFNDKLINIQSEKGKAPKDLIFLRKPLRF
;
A
#
# COMPACT_ATOMS: atom_id res chain seq x y z
N PHE A 1 -8.25 17.16 46.17
CA PHE A 1 -8.32 15.69 46.01
C PHE A 1 -9.25 15.24 44.87
N PHE A 2 -10.45 15.80 44.70
CA PHE A 2 -11.40 15.38 43.64
C PHE A 2 -11.01 15.70 42.18
N ARG A 3 -10.04 16.61 41.95
CA ARG A 3 -9.60 17.02 40.60
C ARG A 3 -8.58 16.06 39.96
N LEU A 4 -7.90 15.21 40.75
CA LEU A 4 -6.94 14.22 40.23
C LEU A 4 -7.64 12.95 39.72
N ILE A 5 -8.71 12.50 40.39
CA ILE A 5 -9.46 11.29 40.00
C ILE A 5 -10.17 11.50 38.64
N PHE A 6 -10.68 12.71 38.37
CA PHE A 6 -11.29 13.02 37.06
C PHE A 6 -10.25 13.21 35.94
N SER A 7 -8.99 13.48 36.28
CA SER A 7 -7.89 13.57 35.31
C SER A 7 -7.37 12.18 34.92
N GLU A 8 -7.33 11.22 35.85
CA GLU A 8 -6.98 9.83 35.55
C GLU A 8 -8.04 9.11 34.71
N PHE A 9 -9.32 9.47 34.82
CA PHE A 9 -10.38 8.92 33.96
C PHE A 9 -10.27 9.37 32.49
N LYS A 10 -9.50 10.42 32.21
CA LYS A 10 -9.19 10.87 30.84
C LYS A 10 -8.05 10.06 30.20
N LEU A 11 -7.26 9.34 31.00
CA LEU A 11 -6.13 8.52 30.55
C LEU A 11 -6.53 7.10 30.12
N GLY A 12 -7.69 6.60 30.57
CA GLY A 12 -8.20 5.25 30.25
C GLY A 12 -8.86 5.08 28.88
N ARG A 13 -9.20 6.16 28.16
CA ARG A 13 -9.84 6.08 26.83
C ARG A 13 -8.88 5.83 25.67
N ASN A 14 -7.58 5.78 25.92
CA ASN A 14 -6.58 5.47 24.88
C ASN A 14 -6.32 3.97 24.72
N LEU A 15 -6.68 3.15 25.71
CA LEU A 15 -6.49 1.69 25.68
C LEU A 15 -7.53 0.97 24.80
N LEU A 16 -8.70 1.58 24.61
CA LEU A 16 -9.73 1.14 23.65
C LEU A 16 -9.74 1.98 22.37
N LYS A 17 -8.57 2.50 21.95
CA LYS A 17 -8.38 2.91 20.56
C LYS A 17 -8.33 1.62 19.73
N MET A 18 -9.53 1.07 19.50
CA MET A 18 -9.80 -0.19 18.78
C MET A 18 -8.78 -0.41 17.69
N ALA A 19 -8.14 -1.58 17.68
CA ALA A 19 -7.05 -1.93 16.78
C ALA A 19 -7.43 -1.65 15.31
N LYS A 20 -7.15 -0.43 14.85
CA LYS A 20 -7.55 0.04 13.52
C LYS A 20 -6.86 -0.85 12.51
N LEU A 21 -7.65 -1.65 11.79
CA LEU A 21 -7.15 -2.60 10.80
C LEU A 21 -6.52 -1.84 9.63
N MET A 22 -7.04 -0.68 9.27
CA MET A 22 -6.53 0.11 8.16
C MET A 22 -5.48 1.11 8.67
N LYS A 23 -4.26 0.63 8.87
CA LYS A 23 -3.08 1.46 9.12
C LYS A 23 -2.26 1.62 7.85
N GLN A 24 -1.51 2.72 7.78
CA GLN A 24 -0.57 2.98 6.70
C GLN A 24 0.50 1.88 6.67
N GLY A 25 0.96 1.52 5.47
CA GLY A 25 1.88 0.41 5.25
C GLY A 25 1.22 -0.98 5.27
N ARG A 26 -0.06 -1.11 5.62
CA ARG A 26 -0.74 -2.41 5.53
C ARG A 26 -0.99 -2.79 4.07
N VAL A 27 -0.80 -4.07 3.76
CA VAL A 27 -1.15 -4.64 2.46
C VAL A 27 -2.63 -5.02 2.45
N VAL A 28 -3.28 -4.71 1.35
CA VAL A 28 -4.71 -4.92 1.13
C VAL A 28 -4.95 -5.54 -0.24
N VAL A 29 -6.07 -6.25 -0.38
CA VAL A 29 -6.58 -6.75 -1.66
C VAL A 29 -7.81 -5.94 -2.03
N LEU A 30 -7.89 -5.50 -3.28
CA LEU A 30 -9.04 -4.76 -3.77
C LEU A 30 -10.14 -5.73 -4.19
N LEU A 31 -11.36 -5.46 -3.74
CA LEU A 31 -12.52 -6.33 -4.02
C LEU A 31 -13.23 -5.91 -5.31
N ASN A 32 -13.38 -4.61 -5.55
CA ASN A 32 -14.23 -4.08 -6.61
C ASN A 32 -13.49 -3.16 -7.60
N GLY A 33 -14.08 -3.01 -8.79
CA GLY A 33 -13.63 -2.10 -9.85
C GLY A 33 -12.55 -2.70 -10.76
N ARG A 34 -11.95 -1.86 -11.63
CA ARG A 34 -10.92 -2.27 -12.61
C ARG A 34 -9.72 -2.98 -11.98
N TYR A 35 -9.40 -2.66 -10.72
CA TYR A 35 -8.27 -3.22 -9.99
C TYR A 35 -8.68 -4.35 -9.02
N ALA A 36 -9.85 -4.95 -9.18
CA ALA A 36 -10.27 -6.10 -8.37
C ALA A 36 -9.23 -7.24 -8.42
N GLY A 37 -9.02 -7.92 -7.29
CA GLY A 37 -8.03 -8.98 -7.11
C GLY A 37 -6.58 -8.49 -7.11
N LYS A 38 -6.32 -7.19 -7.25
CA LYS A 38 -4.97 -6.62 -7.17
C LYS A 38 -4.58 -6.32 -5.73
N LYS A 39 -3.29 -6.49 -5.44
CA LYS A 39 -2.68 -6.20 -4.14
C LYS A 39 -2.19 -4.76 -4.14
N ALA A 40 -2.42 -4.07 -3.02
CA ALA A 40 -2.00 -2.70 -2.83
C ALA A 40 -1.54 -2.45 -1.39
N VAL A 41 -0.78 -1.37 -1.19
CA VAL A 41 -0.35 -0.86 0.09
C VAL A 41 -1.14 0.40 0.41
N VAL A 42 -1.63 0.51 1.65
CA VAL A 42 -2.33 1.69 2.13
C VAL A 42 -1.32 2.80 2.38
N VAL A 43 -1.43 3.90 1.64
CA VAL A 43 -0.57 5.09 1.81
C VAL A 43 -1.16 6.03 2.85
N ASN A 44 -2.47 6.28 2.74
CA ASN A 44 -3.19 7.12 3.69
C ASN A 44 -4.64 6.66 3.86
N THR A 45 -5.20 6.96 5.04
CA THR A 45 -6.57 6.58 5.42
C THR A 45 -7.34 7.82 5.85
N PHE A 46 -8.51 8.02 5.26
CA PHE A 46 -9.41 9.13 5.58
C PHE A 46 -10.73 8.55 6.08
N GLU A 47 -10.94 8.61 7.39
CA GLU A 47 -12.15 8.04 8.02
C GLU A 47 -13.34 8.99 8.00
N SER A 48 -13.10 10.29 8.17
CA SER A 48 -14.15 11.30 8.27
C SER A 48 -14.68 11.79 6.91
N GLY A 49 -14.21 11.21 5.80
CA GLY A 49 -14.49 11.70 4.45
C GLY A 49 -13.87 13.07 4.17
N THR A 50 -14.14 13.59 2.98
CA THR A 50 -13.77 14.94 2.52
C THR A 50 -15.01 15.58 1.91
N LYS A 51 -15.03 16.90 1.71
CA LYS A 51 -16.17 17.59 1.05
C LYS A 51 -16.53 16.96 -0.30
N ASP A 52 -15.53 16.54 -1.07
CA ASP A 52 -15.74 15.88 -2.36
C ASP A 52 -16.25 14.44 -2.25
N ARG A 53 -15.98 13.77 -1.11
CA ARG A 53 -16.26 12.35 -0.89
C ARG A 53 -16.69 12.14 0.56
N PRO A 54 -18.01 12.09 0.85
CA PRO A 54 -18.50 12.02 2.23
C PRO A 54 -18.29 10.64 2.89
N PHE A 55 -17.82 9.64 2.14
CA PHE A 55 -17.60 8.28 2.64
C PHE A 55 -16.15 8.05 3.09
N PRO A 56 -15.89 7.10 4.01
CA PRO A 56 -14.54 6.69 4.38
C PRO A 56 -13.78 6.10 3.18
N PHE A 57 -12.58 6.62 2.92
CA PHE A 57 -11.77 6.16 1.79
C PHE A 57 -10.30 6.06 2.15
N VAL A 58 -9.59 5.26 1.36
CA VAL A 58 -8.16 5.01 1.50
C VAL A 58 -7.45 5.31 0.20
N LEU A 59 -6.29 5.95 0.31
CA LEU A 59 -5.36 6.11 -0.80
C LEU A 59 -4.47 4.87 -0.84
N VAL A 60 -4.51 4.14 -1.94
CA VAL A 60 -3.76 2.90 -2.13
C VAL A 60 -2.79 3.00 -3.30
N ALA A 61 -1.58 2.50 -3.10
CA ALA A 61 -0.58 2.31 -4.13
C ALA A 61 -0.38 0.81 -4.34
N GLY A 62 -0.67 0.30 -5.53
CA GLY A 62 -0.68 -1.14 -5.77
C GLY A 62 -0.01 -1.56 -7.06
N VAL A 63 -0.01 -2.88 -7.27
CA VAL A 63 0.61 -3.51 -8.43
C VAL A 63 -0.48 -4.04 -9.36
N GLU A 64 -0.61 -3.43 -10.55
CA GLU A 64 -1.56 -3.87 -11.58
C GLU A 64 -1.01 -5.11 -12.30
N LYS A 65 0.25 -5.03 -12.74
CA LYS A 65 0.97 -6.14 -13.36
C LYS A 65 2.14 -6.53 -12.46
N ALA A 66 1.99 -7.69 -11.82
CA ALA A 66 3.03 -8.33 -11.02
C ALA A 66 4.15 -8.88 -11.93
N PRO A 67 5.40 -8.99 -11.42
CA PRO A 67 6.49 -9.54 -12.19
C PRO A 67 6.23 -11.03 -12.50
N LEU A 68 6.60 -11.43 -13.71
CA LEU A 68 6.40 -12.80 -14.19
C LEU A 68 7.44 -13.74 -13.58
N LYS A 69 7.12 -15.03 -13.56
CA LYS A 69 8.08 -16.07 -13.14
C LYS A 69 9.34 -16.03 -14.03
N VAL A 70 10.48 -16.03 -13.38
CA VAL A 70 11.82 -16.00 -13.98
C VAL A 70 12.48 -17.36 -13.80
N HIS A 71 13.22 -17.80 -14.84
CA HIS A 71 14.04 -19.01 -14.85
C HIS A 71 15.51 -18.65 -15.05
N LYS A 72 16.43 -19.44 -14.48
CA LYS A 72 17.88 -19.19 -14.53
C LYS A 72 18.46 -19.19 -15.96
N ARG A 73 17.83 -19.88 -16.90
CA ARG A 73 18.27 -20.01 -18.31
C ARG A 73 17.95 -18.80 -19.19
N LEU A 74 17.23 -17.80 -18.68
CA LEU A 74 16.80 -16.65 -19.47
C LEU A 74 17.96 -15.66 -19.71
N SER A 75 18.00 -15.05 -20.90
CA SER A 75 18.91 -13.95 -21.19
C SER A 75 18.59 -12.71 -20.35
N LYS A 76 19.60 -11.87 -20.08
CA LYS A 76 19.48 -10.65 -19.27
C LYS A 76 18.38 -9.71 -19.77
N GLU A 77 18.16 -9.64 -21.08
CA GLU A 77 17.09 -8.83 -21.68
C GLU A 77 15.69 -9.38 -21.39
N LYS A 78 15.51 -10.70 -21.54
CA LYS A 78 14.23 -11.37 -21.21
C LYS A 78 13.94 -11.29 -19.72
N LEU A 79 14.98 -11.31 -18.88
CA LEU A 79 14.88 -11.09 -17.43
C LEU A 79 14.32 -9.70 -17.12
N LYS A 80 14.92 -8.65 -17.68
CA LYS A 80 14.45 -7.26 -17.48
C LYS A 80 12.98 -7.09 -17.87
N LYS A 81 12.57 -7.58 -19.05
CA LYS A 81 11.18 -7.48 -19.54
C LYS A 81 10.17 -8.23 -18.66
N LYS A 82 10.55 -9.37 -18.07
CA LYS A 82 9.68 -10.16 -17.18
C LYS A 82 9.58 -9.59 -15.78
N SER A 83 10.62 -8.90 -15.31
CA SER A 83 10.65 -8.28 -13.99
C SER A 83 9.97 -6.92 -13.92
N THR A 84 9.60 -6.31 -15.06
CA THR A 84 8.91 -5.02 -15.10
C THR A 84 7.55 -5.09 -14.40
N ILE A 85 7.32 -4.11 -13.52
CA ILE A 85 6.10 -3.97 -12.72
C ILE A 85 5.29 -2.79 -13.25
N LYS A 86 3.96 -2.93 -13.31
CA LYS A 86 3.08 -1.78 -13.60
C LYS A 86 2.37 -1.38 -12.31
N PRO A 87 2.73 -0.27 -11.67
CA PRO A 87 2.04 0.22 -10.48
C PRO A 87 0.77 0.99 -10.84
N PHE A 88 -0.09 1.18 -9.84
CA PHE A 88 -1.23 2.09 -9.92
C PHE A 88 -1.41 2.84 -8.60
N LEU A 89 -2.04 4.00 -8.67
CA LEU A 89 -2.41 4.83 -7.53
C LEU A 89 -3.90 5.13 -7.61
N LYS A 90 -4.66 4.87 -6.54
CA LYS A 90 -6.11 5.06 -6.54
C LYS A 90 -6.63 5.35 -5.14
N SER A 91 -7.59 6.26 -5.05
CA SER A 91 -8.42 6.45 -3.85
C SER A 91 -9.67 5.57 -3.94
N ILE A 92 -9.89 4.69 -2.96
CA ILE A 92 -10.92 3.64 -2.95
C ILE A 92 -11.72 3.70 -1.64
N ASN A 93 -13.03 3.44 -1.71
CA ASN A 93 -13.87 3.31 -0.51
C ASN A 93 -13.34 2.16 0.38
N MET A 94 -13.30 2.38 1.68
CA MET A 94 -12.79 1.42 2.65
C MET A 94 -13.53 0.06 2.61
N ASN A 95 -14.82 0.05 2.25
CA ASN A 95 -15.61 -1.18 2.13
C ASN A 95 -15.18 -2.09 0.96
N HIS A 96 -14.49 -1.54 -0.05
CA HIS A 96 -14.05 -2.28 -1.23
C HIS A 96 -12.62 -2.82 -1.10
N VAL A 97 -12.15 -2.94 0.14
CA VAL A 97 -10.78 -3.29 0.45
C VAL A 97 -10.77 -4.38 1.51
N MET A 98 -10.14 -5.51 1.19
CA MET A 98 -9.90 -6.60 2.13
C MET A 98 -8.54 -6.40 2.81
N PRO A 99 -8.50 -6.15 4.13
CA PRO A 99 -7.25 -6.05 4.87
C PRO A 99 -6.57 -7.42 4.94
N THR A 100 -5.26 -7.44 4.74
CA THR A 100 -4.46 -8.65 4.94
C THR A 100 -3.63 -8.55 6.21
N ARG A 101 -3.03 -9.68 6.61
CA ARG A 101 -2.10 -9.75 7.74
C ARG A 101 -0.78 -8.99 7.47
N TYR A 102 -0.39 -8.86 6.21
CA TYR A 102 0.94 -8.38 5.82
C TYR A 102 1.07 -6.87 6.00
N VAL A 103 2.21 -6.44 6.51
CA VAL A 103 2.54 -5.03 6.72
C VAL A 103 3.90 -4.76 6.13
N VAL A 104 3.98 -3.74 5.29
CA VAL A 104 5.21 -3.29 4.63
C VAL A 104 5.60 -1.96 5.26
N SER A 105 6.54 -2.01 6.20
CA SER A 105 7.11 -0.85 6.88
C SER A 105 8.00 -0.02 5.96
N ASP A 106 8.65 -0.66 5.00
CA ASP A 106 9.79 -0.04 4.29
C ASP A 106 9.34 0.87 3.14
N PHE A 107 8.04 0.97 2.85
CA PHE A 107 7.50 1.78 1.75
C PHE A 107 6.95 3.12 2.24
N ASP A 108 7.85 4.09 2.44
CA ASP A 108 7.47 5.49 2.65
C ASP A 108 7.04 6.14 1.33
N ILE A 109 5.80 5.86 0.92
CA ILE A 109 5.20 6.37 -0.32
C ILE A 109 4.65 7.79 -0.11
N LYS A 110 4.36 8.18 1.14
CA LYS A 110 3.81 9.50 1.46
C LYS A 110 4.68 10.68 0.98
N PRO A 111 6.00 10.73 1.26
CA PRO A 111 6.82 11.85 0.79
C PRO A 111 6.85 11.94 -0.74
N LEU A 112 6.78 10.79 -1.43
CA LEU A 112 6.77 10.74 -2.90
C LEU A 112 5.48 11.31 -3.52
N LEU A 113 4.42 11.43 -2.74
CA LEU A 113 3.12 11.91 -3.18
C LEU A 113 2.75 13.29 -2.59
N GLN A 114 3.56 13.80 -1.67
CA GLN A 114 3.36 15.13 -1.08
C GLN A 114 3.72 16.20 -2.12
N GLY A 115 2.75 17.04 -2.49
CA GLY A 115 2.92 18.12 -3.47
C GLY A 115 2.50 17.77 -4.91
N ILE A 116 1.96 16.57 -5.16
CA ILE A 116 1.44 16.19 -6.47
C ILE A 116 -0.08 16.24 -6.47
N ASP A 117 -0.65 17.06 -7.35
CA ASP A 117 -2.10 17.14 -7.51
C ASP A 117 -2.66 15.87 -8.16
N MET A 118 -3.34 15.09 -7.33
CA MET A 118 -3.98 13.83 -7.71
C MET A 118 -5.28 14.02 -8.52
N GLN A 119 -5.64 15.26 -8.84
CA GLN A 119 -6.79 15.57 -9.70
C GLN A 119 -6.34 15.71 -11.16
N GLU A 120 -5.20 16.34 -11.39
CA GLU A 120 -4.62 16.56 -12.71
C GLU A 120 -4.06 15.28 -13.34
N ALA A 121 -4.11 15.20 -14.67
CA ALA A 121 -3.61 14.05 -15.41
C ALA A 121 -2.07 13.95 -15.36
N ASP A 122 -1.37 15.08 -15.37
CA ASP A 122 0.09 15.10 -15.42
C ASP A 122 0.73 14.85 -14.07
N GLY A 123 0.13 15.36 -12.98
CA GLY A 123 0.50 14.98 -11.61
C GLY A 123 0.41 13.47 -11.39
N LYS A 124 -0.69 12.82 -11.84
CA LYS A 124 -0.83 11.36 -11.76
C LYS A 124 0.27 10.61 -12.52
N LYS A 125 0.66 11.07 -13.71
CA LYS A 125 1.74 10.42 -14.49
C LYS A 125 3.07 10.52 -13.76
N GLN A 126 3.38 11.67 -13.17
CA GLN A 126 4.62 11.86 -12.39
C GLN A 126 4.64 10.96 -11.14
N ALA A 127 3.54 10.92 -10.38
CA ALA A 127 3.40 10.01 -9.24
C ALA A 127 3.55 8.53 -9.64
N LEU A 128 2.98 8.12 -10.78
CA LEU A 128 3.12 6.75 -11.28
C LEU A 128 4.56 6.41 -11.68
N ARG A 129 5.31 7.37 -12.26
CA ARG A 129 6.73 7.19 -12.58
C ARG A 129 7.56 7.03 -11.32
N ALA A 130 7.33 7.86 -10.30
CA ALA A 130 8.01 7.76 -9.01
C ALA A 130 7.71 6.42 -8.32
N LEU A 131 6.43 6.01 -8.30
CA LEU A 131 6.02 4.69 -7.79
C LEU A 131 6.69 3.55 -8.56
N HIS A 132 6.77 3.65 -9.89
CA HIS A 132 7.38 2.61 -10.72
C HIS A 132 8.84 2.39 -10.32
N LEU A 133 9.62 3.46 -10.14
CA LEU A 133 11.01 3.35 -9.69
C LEU A 133 11.10 2.68 -8.31
N ALA A 134 10.34 3.19 -7.33
CA ALA A 134 10.36 2.66 -5.97
C ALA A 134 9.93 1.19 -5.87
N PHE A 135 8.91 0.78 -6.62
CA PHE A 135 8.46 -0.62 -6.65
C PHE A 135 9.47 -1.52 -7.36
N ASN A 136 10.09 -1.04 -8.44
CA ASN A 136 11.04 -1.84 -9.21
C ASN A 136 12.28 -2.18 -8.36
N ASP A 137 12.82 -1.20 -7.64
CA ASP A 137 14.01 -1.40 -6.81
C ASP A 137 13.75 -2.40 -5.69
N LYS A 138 12.62 -2.26 -4.98
CA LYS A 138 12.30 -3.06 -3.79
C LYS A 138 11.75 -4.46 -4.09
N LEU A 139 11.02 -4.65 -5.19
CA LEU A 139 10.42 -5.94 -5.52
C LEU A 139 11.34 -6.85 -6.35
N ILE A 140 12.32 -6.28 -7.06
CA ILE A 140 13.35 -7.06 -7.77
C ILE A 140 14.47 -7.45 -6.81
N ASN A 141 15.03 -6.49 -6.09
CA ASN A 141 16.14 -6.72 -5.17
C ASN A 141 15.62 -6.94 -3.75
N ILE A 142 14.96 -8.08 -3.52
CA ILE A 142 14.53 -8.43 -2.16
C ILE A 142 15.79 -8.83 -1.36
N GLN A 143 16.47 -7.85 -0.78
CA GLN A 143 17.58 -8.08 0.14
C GLN A 143 17.04 -8.62 1.47
N SER A 144 17.72 -9.61 2.03
CA SER A 144 17.36 -10.23 3.30
C SER A 144 18.46 -9.98 4.31
N GLU A 145 18.19 -9.21 5.36
CA GLU A 145 19.13 -9.02 6.46
C GLU A 145 19.31 -10.30 7.30
N LYS A 146 18.34 -11.22 7.27
CA LYS A 146 18.33 -12.47 8.07
C LYS A 146 18.16 -13.74 7.22
N GLY A 147 18.74 -13.76 6.02
CA GLY A 147 18.80 -14.95 5.14
C GLY A 147 17.47 -15.42 4.51
N LYS A 148 16.32 -14.84 4.90
CA LYS A 148 15.00 -15.07 4.27
C LYS A 148 14.37 -13.74 3.89
N ALA A 149 13.93 -13.64 2.64
CA ALA A 149 13.19 -12.50 2.13
C ALA A 149 11.92 -12.23 2.98
N PRO A 150 11.57 -10.96 3.28
CA PRO A 150 10.38 -10.63 4.06
C PRO A 150 9.12 -11.17 3.38
N LYS A 151 8.31 -11.89 4.16
CA LYS A 151 7.10 -12.57 3.68
C LYS A 151 6.10 -11.58 3.09
N ASP A 152 6.07 -10.36 3.62
CA ASP A 152 5.19 -9.26 3.21
C ASP A 152 5.49 -8.81 1.77
N LEU A 153 6.77 -8.62 1.42
CA LEU A 153 7.18 -8.25 0.05
C LEU A 153 6.98 -9.41 -0.93
N ILE A 154 7.22 -10.66 -0.50
CA ILE A 154 6.92 -11.85 -1.32
C ILE A 154 5.43 -11.92 -1.63
N PHE A 155 4.57 -11.62 -0.65
CA PHE A 155 3.13 -11.59 -0.86
C PHE A 155 2.75 -10.55 -1.91
N LEU A 156 3.30 -9.33 -1.84
CA LEU A 156 3.03 -8.28 -2.84
C LEU A 156 3.54 -8.65 -4.25
N ARG A 157 4.67 -9.35 -4.33
CA ARG A 157 5.29 -9.77 -5.60
C ARG A 157 4.48 -10.85 -6.34
N LYS A 158 3.91 -11.82 -5.60
CA LYS A 158 3.20 -12.94 -6.23
C LYS A 158 1.80 -12.50 -6.70
N PRO A 159 1.36 -12.85 -7.93
CA PRO A 159 -0.02 -12.61 -8.34
C PRO A 159 -0.99 -13.40 -7.46
N LEU A 160 -2.16 -12.82 -7.18
CA LEU A 160 -3.28 -13.55 -6.58
C LEU A 160 -3.97 -14.38 -7.68
N ARG A 161 -4.28 -15.63 -7.36
CA ARG A 161 -5.09 -16.51 -8.22
C ARG A 161 -6.43 -16.66 -7.50
N PHE A 162 -7.49 -16.21 -8.16
CA PHE A 162 -8.86 -16.38 -7.73
C PHE A 162 -9.44 -17.62 -8.41
#